data_AF-A0A962WGG3-F1
#
_entry.id   AF-A0A962WGG3-F1
#
_cell.length_a   1.000
_cell.length_b   1.000
_cell.length_c   1.000
_cell.angle_alpha   90.00
_cell.angle_beta   90.00
_cell.angle_gamma   90.00
#
_symmetry.space_group_name_H-M   'P 1'
#
loop_
_entity.id
_entity.type
_entity.pdbx_description
1 polymer ?
#
loop_
_entity_poly.entity_id
_entity_poly.type
_entity_poly.pdbx_seq_one_letter_code
_entity_poly.pdbx_strand_id
1 'polypeptide(L)'
;MIRDPRQFQVLLDSTREFVEKVAIPNEARVAALDEIPVEIVDEMRERGLFGWSIPVEFGGAGLSTEELALANIELSRCSVAYRARCGTNTGIGAEAI
;
A
#
# COMPACT_ATOMS: atom_id res chain seq x y z
N MET A 1 -11.00 11.87 9.02
CA MET A 1 -10.40 12.17 10.33
C MET A 1 -9.61 10.97 10.75
N ILE A 2 -8.29 11.16 10.88
CA ILE A 2 -7.35 10.16 11.39
C ILE A 2 -7.84 9.65 12.75
N ARG A 3 -7.95 8.32 12.91
CA ARG A 3 -8.56 7.70 14.10
C ARG A 3 -7.56 7.54 15.25
N ASP A 4 -6.36 7.04 14.94
CA ASP A 4 -5.24 6.97 15.87
C ASP A 4 -3.96 7.49 15.18
N PRO A 5 -3.52 8.72 15.50
CA PRO A 5 -2.33 9.32 14.87
C PRO A 5 -1.05 8.52 15.06
N ARG A 6 -0.87 7.82 16.20
CA ARG A 6 0.37 7.08 16.46
C ARG A 6 0.40 5.78 15.65
N GLN A 7 -0.71 5.05 15.65
CA GLN A 7 -0.83 3.84 14.83
C GLN A 7 -0.72 4.17 13.34
N PHE A 8 -1.35 5.26 12.91
CA PHE A 8 -1.28 5.70 11.53
C PHE A 8 0.15 6.13 11.13
N GLN A 9 0.89 6.79 12.02
CA GLN A 9 2.29 7.12 11.75
C GLN A 9 3.15 5.86 11.55
N VAL A 10 2.93 4.80 12.33
CA VAL A 10 3.63 3.51 12.13
C VAL A 10 3.34 2.91 10.75
N LEU A 11 2.10 3.00 10.26
CA LEU A 11 1.73 2.55 8.92
C LEU A 11 2.44 3.39 7.83
N LEU A 12 2.47 4.72 8.00
CA LEU A 12 3.18 5.60 7.07
C LEU A 12 4.68 5.33 7.06
N ASP A 13 5.30 5.12 8.21
CA ASP A 13 6.74 4.82 8.32
C ASP A 13 7.07 3.47 7.66
N SER A 14 6.22 2.45 7.86
CA SER A 14 6.37 1.15 7.17
C SER A 14 6.19 1.28 5.65
N THR A 15 5.23 2.08 5.21
CA THR A 15 5.00 2.34 3.77
C THR A 15 6.18 3.09 3.16
N ARG A 16 6.71 4.10 3.87
CA ARG A 16 7.90 4.84 3.49
C ARG A 16 9.12 3.94 3.36
N GLU A 17 9.32 3.04 4.32
CA GLU A 17 10.43 2.09 4.28
C GLU A 17 10.33 1.17 3.07
N PHE A 18 9.13 0.62 2.78
CA PHE A 18 8.91 -0.18 1.58
C PHE A 18 9.23 0.62 0.31
N VAL A 19 8.73 1.85 0.21
CA VAL A 19 8.98 2.74 -0.93
C VAL A 19 10.47 2.96 -1.14
N GLU A 20 11.21 3.33 -0.08
CA GLU A 20 12.61 3.74 -0.18
C GLU A 20 13.57 2.57 -0.32
N LYS A 21 13.31 1.45 0.36
CA LYS A 21 14.24 0.31 0.41
C LYS A 21 13.92 -0.79 -0.59
N VAL A 22 12.69 -0.86 -1.09
CA VAL A 22 12.23 -1.96 -1.96
C VAL A 22 11.69 -1.44 -3.28
N ALA A 23 10.68 -0.56 -3.25
CA ALA A 23 9.97 -0.17 -4.46
C ALA A 23 10.87 0.62 -5.42
N ILE A 24 11.44 1.75 -4.96
CA ILE A 24 12.30 2.63 -5.76
C ILE A 24 13.53 1.88 -6.30
N PRO A 25 14.30 1.13 -5.49
CA PRO A 25 15.46 0.38 -6.00
C PRO A 25 15.13 -0.65 -7.08
N ASN A 26 13.89 -1.16 -7.12
CA ASN A 26 13.47 -2.18 -8.09
C ASN A 26 12.69 -1.64 -9.29
N GLU A 27 12.48 -0.32 -9.44
CA GLU A 27 11.67 0.25 -10.53
C GLU A 27 12.17 -0.13 -11.92
N ALA A 28 13.48 -0.07 -12.15
CA ALA A 28 14.08 -0.46 -13.43
C ALA A 28 13.86 -1.95 -13.74
N ARG A 29 13.89 -2.80 -12.71
CA ARG A 29 13.63 -4.23 -12.84
C ARG A 29 12.15 -4.48 -13.18
N VAL A 30 11.23 -3.80 -12.51
CA VAL A 30 9.78 -3.88 -12.80
C VAL A 30 9.50 -3.45 -14.24
N ALA A 31 10.10 -2.33 -14.68
CA ALA A 31 9.93 -1.84 -16.05
C ALA A 31 10.50 -2.81 -17.10
N ALA A 32 11.63 -3.44 -16.82
CA ALA A 32 12.26 -4.39 -17.74
C ALA A 32 11.49 -5.72 -17.87
N LEU A 33 10.86 -6.17 -16.78
CA LEU A 33 10.09 -7.41 -16.75
C LEU A 33 8.63 -7.24 -17.16
N ASP A 34 8.13 -6.00 -17.19
CA ASP A 34 6.70 -5.67 -17.34
C ASP A 34 5.82 -6.33 -16.25
N GLU A 35 6.41 -6.60 -15.09
CA GLU A 35 5.73 -7.18 -13.94
C GLU A 35 6.42 -6.77 -12.64
N ILE A 36 5.65 -6.76 -11.55
CA ILE A 36 6.21 -6.67 -10.20
C ILE A 36 6.60 -8.09 -9.79
N PRO A 37 7.88 -8.36 -9.49
CA PRO A 37 8.33 -9.67 -9.07
C PRO A 37 7.56 -10.23 -7.87
N VAL A 38 7.35 -11.54 -7.87
CA VAL A 38 6.53 -12.24 -6.86
C VAL A 38 7.04 -11.98 -5.44
N GLU A 39 8.35 -11.94 -5.23
CA GLU A 39 8.93 -11.70 -3.90
C GLU A 39 8.61 -10.29 -3.38
N ILE A 40 8.49 -9.31 -4.27
CA ILE A 40 8.08 -7.95 -3.89
C ILE A 40 6.58 -7.91 -3.61
N VAL A 41 5.77 -8.62 -4.40
CA VAL A 41 4.33 -8.76 -4.14
C VAL A 41 4.07 -9.45 -2.80
N ASP A 42 4.88 -10.44 -2.44
CA ASP A 42 4.78 -11.13 -1.16
C ASP A 42 5.13 -10.19 0.01
N GLU A 43 6.20 -9.40 -0.11
CA GLU A 43 6.50 -8.37 0.88
C GLU A 43 5.38 -7.32 1.01
N MET A 44 4.78 -6.88 -0.10
CA MET A 44 3.61 -6.00 -0.07
C MET A 44 2.44 -6.63 0.71
N ARG A 45 2.25 -7.94 0.59
CA ARG A 45 1.20 -8.68 1.32
C ARG A 45 1.51 -8.76 2.80
N GLU A 46 2.74 -9.09 3.17
CA GLU A 46 3.19 -9.17 4.57
C GLU A 46 3.06 -7.82 5.29
N ARG A 47 3.33 -6.72 4.58
CA ARG A 47 3.17 -5.35 5.09
C ARG A 47 1.71 -4.86 5.08
N GLY A 48 0.78 -5.63 4.53
CA GLY A 48 -0.66 -5.32 4.55
C GLY A 48 -1.13 -4.29 3.52
N LEU A 49 -0.35 -3.99 2.46
CA LEU A 49 -0.69 -2.94 1.47
C LEU A 49 -1.99 -3.23 0.69
N PHE A 50 -2.46 -4.47 0.65
CA PHE A 50 -3.69 -4.86 -0.04
C PHE A 50 -4.96 -4.72 0.80
N GLY A 51 -4.82 -4.47 2.11
CA GLY A 51 -5.93 -4.54 3.07
C GLY A 51 -6.33 -3.20 3.68
N TRP A 52 -5.87 -2.06 3.13
CA TRP A 52 -6.03 -0.76 3.79
C TRP A 52 -7.49 -0.34 4.04
N SER A 53 -8.39 -0.47 3.07
CA SER A 53 -9.80 -0.13 3.24
C SER A 53 -10.68 -1.29 3.68
N ILE A 54 -10.16 -2.53 3.66
CA ILE A 54 -10.91 -3.69 4.11
C ILE A 54 -11.29 -3.49 5.59
N PRO A 55 -12.56 -3.66 5.98
CA PRO A 55 -12.98 -3.57 7.38
C PRO A 55 -12.22 -4.52 8.31
N VAL A 56 -12.07 -4.13 9.58
CA VAL A 56 -11.27 -4.86 10.57
C VAL A 56 -11.84 -6.25 10.84
N GLU A 57 -13.17 -6.41 10.80
CA GLU A 57 -13.87 -7.69 10.92
C GLU A 57 -13.51 -8.71 9.83
N PHE A 58 -12.98 -8.24 8.69
CA PHE A 58 -12.48 -9.07 7.60
C PHE A 58 -10.95 -9.15 7.56
N GLY A 59 -10.27 -8.66 8.60
CA GLY A 59 -8.81 -8.70 8.73
C GLY A 59 -8.06 -7.59 8.01
N GLY A 60 -8.74 -6.51 7.60
CA GLY A 60 -8.11 -5.33 7.04
C GLY A 60 -7.72 -4.27 8.07
N ALA A 61 -7.16 -3.16 7.57
CA ALA A 61 -6.78 -2.01 8.41
C ALA A 61 -7.94 -1.03 8.65
N GLY A 62 -9.00 -1.11 7.84
CA GLY A 62 -10.19 -0.27 7.95
C GLY A 62 -9.90 1.23 7.94
N LEU A 63 -8.91 1.69 7.17
CA LEU A 63 -8.51 3.10 7.14
C LEU A 63 -9.70 4.01 6.80
N SER A 64 -9.78 5.16 7.46
CA SER A 64 -10.67 6.24 7.02
C SER A 64 -10.21 6.80 5.68
N THR A 65 -11.10 7.53 4.97
CA THR A 65 -10.78 8.16 3.69
C THR A 65 -9.54 9.06 3.75
N GLU A 66 -9.33 9.78 4.86
CA GLU A 66 -8.17 10.65 5.06
C GLU A 66 -6.88 9.84 5.25
N GLU A 67 -6.92 8.80 6.07
CA GLU A 67 -5.78 7.89 6.28
C GLU A 67 -5.41 7.17 4.98
N LEU A 68 -6.42 6.69 4.23
CA LEU A 68 -6.22 6.06 2.93
C LEU A 68 -5.62 7.04 1.91
N ALA A 69 -6.07 8.30 1.88
CA ALA A 69 -5.49 9.32 1.00
C ALA A 69 -4.01 9.57 1.33
N LEU A 70 -3.67 9.72 2.60
CA LEU A 70 -2.29 9.97 3.05
C LEU A 70 -1.38 8.75 2.80
N ALA A 71 -1.85 7.52 3.07
CA ALA A 71 -1.11 6.29 2.75
C ALA A 71 -0.86 6.15 1.24
N ASN A 72 -1.85 6.50 0.40
CA ASN A 72 -1.69 6.51 -1.05
C ASN A 72 -0.71 7.60 -1.52
N ILE A 73 -0.67 8.76 -0.89
CA ILE A 73 0.35 9.79 -1.18
C ILE A 73 1.75 9.25 -0.90
N GLU A 74 1.95 8.58 0.23
CA GLU A 74 3.24 8.00 0.59
C GLU A 74 3.67 6.92 -0.42
N LEU A 75 2.79 5.98 -0.76
CA LEU A 75 3.06 4.94 -1.76
C LEU A 75 3.34 5.50 -3.16
N SER A 76 2.69 6.62 -3.53
CA SER A 76 2.81 7.25 -4.85
C SER A 76 4.16 7.93 -5.10
N ARG A 77 5.09 7.89 -4.13
CA ARG A 77 6.48 8.34 -4.30
C ARG A 77 7.32 7.40 -5.18
N CYS A 78 6.86 6.18 -5.42
CA CYS A 78 7.48 5.21 -6.34
C CYS A 78 6.63 4.99 -7.60
N SER A 79 7.08 4.11 -8.50
CA SER A 79 6.42 3.75 -9.74
C SER A 79 4.93 3.44 -9.56
N VAL A 80 4.12 3.97 -10.47
CA VAL A 80 2.67 3.78 -10.49
C VAL A 80 2.25 2.30 -10.55
N ALA A 81 3.14 1.41 -11.01
CA ALA A 81 2.91 -0.02 -11.04
C ALA A 81 2.53 -0.58 -9.65
N TYR A 82 3.23 -0.16 -8.59
CA TYR A 82 2.97 -0.62 -7.22
C TYR A 82 1.59 -0.18 -6.73
N ARG A 83 1.23 1.08 -6.97
CA ARG A 83 -0.09 1.61 -6.65
C ARG A 83 -1.19 0.93 -7.45
N ALA A 84 -0.97 0.67 -8.74
CA ALA A 84 -1.92 -0.05 -9.58
C ALA A 84 -2.12 -1.49 -9.09
N ARG A 85 -1.06 -2.13 -8.57
CA ARG A 85 -1.10 -3.51 -8.09
C ARG A 85 -1.96 -3.69 -6.84
N CYS A 86 -1.89 -2.80 -5.86
CA CYS A 86 -2.68 -2.90 -4.63
C CYS A 86 -3.96 -2.03 -4.63
N GLY A 87 -3.98 -0.96 -5.43
CA GLY A 87 -5.04 0.06 -5.46
C GLY A 87 -6.42 -0.47 -5.87
N THR A 88 -6.47 -1.51 -6.71
CA THR A 88 -7.76 -2.15 -7.06
C THR A 88 -8.44 -2.75 -5.83
N ASN A 89 -7.67 -3.38 -4.94
CA ASN A 89 -8.20 -3.92 -3.70
C ASN A 89 -8.52 -2.81 -2.71
N THR A 90 -7.63 -1.83 -2.54
CA THR A 90 -7.74 -0.82 -1.48
C THR A 90 -8.66 0.35 -1.78
N GLY A 91 -9.09 0.59 -3.03
CA GLY A 91 -9.94 1.76 -3.34
C GLY A 91 -11.16 1.51 -4.23
N ILE A 92 -11.28 0.30 -4.81
CA ILE A 92 -12.39 -0.02 -5.72
C ILE A 92 -13.15 -1.24 -5.21
N GLY A 93 -12.45 -2.35 -4.99
CA GLY A 93 -13.08 -3.60 -4.56
C GLY A 93 -13.58 -3.54 -3.12
N ALA A 94 -12.70 -3.20 -2.17
CA ALA A 94 -13.01 -3.28 -0.75
C ALA A 94 -13.89 -2.12 -0.22
N GLU A 95 -14.00 -1.01 -0.94
CA GLU A 95 -14.89 0.10 -0.55
C GLU A 95 -16.36 -0.18 -0.88
N ALA A 96 -16.65 -1.28 -1.59
CA ALA A 96 -18.01 -1.72 -1.91
C ALA A 96 -18.60 -2.73 -0.91
N ILE A 97 -17.82 -3.19 0.06
CA ILE A 97 -18.21 -4.17 1.09
C ILE A 97 -18.36 -3.49 2.45
#